data_AF-A0A327QWN3-F1
#
_entry.id   AF-A0A327QWN3-F1
#
_cell.length_a   1.000
_cell.length_b   1.000
_cell.length_c   1.000
_cell.angle_alpha   90.00
_cell.angle_beta   90.00
_cell.angle_gamma   90.00
#
_symmetry.space_group_name_H-M   'P 1'
#
loop_
_entity.id
_entity.type
_entity.pdbx_description
1 polymer ?
#
loop_
_entity_poly.entity_id
_entity_poly.type
_entity_poly.pdbx_seq_one_letter_code
_entity_poly.pdbx_strand_id
1 'polypeptide(L)'
;MAVPVSTISNLSAGEFVGICADTPQQPIELKRFHARVLVHDLALKVEKESYLPIPVVKAVTREDIMDNYEIIKQDVQDIVDAVLQSVLNNPSKEGLIVKKN
;
A
#
# COMPACT_ATOMS: atom_id res chain seq x y z
N MET A 1 -10.57 19.52 -27.04
CA MET A 1 -10.72 20.86 -27.64
C MET A 1 -9.71 21.79 -26.98
N ALA A 2 -8.88 22.48 -27.76
CA ALA A 2 -7.88 23.42 -27.24
C ALA A 2 -8.54 24.77 -26.93
N VAL A 3 -8.18 25.39 -25.81
CA VAL A 3 -8.62 26.75 -25.46
C VAL A 3 -7.95 27.73 -26.44
N PRO A 4 -8.70 28.64 -27.09
CA PRO A 4 -8.12 29.61 -27.99
C PRO A 4 -7.08 30.49 -27.28
N VAL A 5 -5.99 30.82 -27.96
CA VAL A 5 -4.94 31.68 -27.38
C VAL A 5 -5.51 33.02 -26.94
N SER A 6 -6.50 33.56 -27.68
CA SER A 6 -7.20 34.81 -27.37
C SER A 6 -7.91 34.84 -26.02
N THR A 7 -8.34 33.68 -25.49
CA THR A 7 -8.95 33.58 -24.15
C THR A 7 -7.89 33.56 -23.04
N ILE A 8 -6.67 33.12 -23.36
CA ILE A 8 -5.51 33.10 -22.47
C ILE A 8 -4.79 34.47 -22.49
N SER A 9 -4.85 35.20 -23.61
CA SER A 9 -4.25 36.53 -23.78
C SER A 9 -4.88 37.64 -22.94
N ASN A 10 -6.06 37.41 -22.36
CA ASN A 10 -6.75 38.36 -21.48
C ASN A 10 -6.34 38.23 -20.00
N LEU A 11 -5.43 37.32 -19.68
CA LEU A 11 -4.92 37.11 -18.32
C LEU A 11 -3.79 38.10 -18.03
N SER A 12 -3.87 38.76 -16.88
CA SER A 12 -2.91 39.80 -16.50
C SER A 12 -1.55 39.21 -16.17
N ALA A 13 -0.48 39.98 -16.37
CA ALA A 13 0.88 39.61 -16.00
C ALA A 13 1.02 39.49 -14.48
N GLY A 14 0.69 38.30 -13.96
CA GLY A 14 0.61 38.00 -12.53
C GLY A 14 -0.35 36.87 -12.18
N GLU A 15 -1.19 36.41 -13.12
CA GLU A 15 -2.18 35.36 -12.87
C GLU A 15 -1.65 33.96 -13.22
N PHE A 16 -1.68 33.04 -12.25
CA PHE A 16 -1.30 31.65 -12.45
C PHE A 16 -2.54 30.80 -12.79
N VAL A 17 -2.57 30.20 -13.98
CA VAL A 17 -3.70 29.37 -14.43
C VAL A 17 -3.35 27.89 -14.37
N GLY A 18 -3.92 27.20 -13.38
CA GLY A 18 -3.86 25.74 -13.23
C GLY A 18 -5.07 25.03 -13.83
N ILE A 19 -4.94 23.72 -14.07
CA ILE A 19 -6.09 22.85 -14.34
C ILE A 19 -6.55 22.30 -13.00
N CYS A 20 -7.77 22.65 -12.57
CA CYS A 20 -8.40 22.02 -11.40
C CYS A 20 -9.32 20.90 -11.87
N ALA A 21 -9.11 19.70 -11.32
CA ALA A 21 -10.08 18.62 -11.46
C ALA A 21 -11.25 18.87 -10.50
N ASP A 22 -12.46 18.53 -10.93
CA ASP A 22 -13.64 18.58 -10.09
C ASP A 22 -13.92 17.22 -9.45
N THR A 23 -14.72 17.21 -8.39
CA THR A 23 -15.23 15.96 -7.82
C THR A 23 -16.65 15.72 -8.33
N PRO A 24 -17.14 14.47 -8.38
CA PRO A 24 -18.52 14.18 -8.78
C PRO A 24 -19.58 14.95 -7.98
N GLN A 25 -19.26 15.35 -6.75
CA GLN A 25 -20.13 16.09 -5.83
C GLN A 25 -20.07 17.61 -6.03
N GLN A 26 -18.98 18.13 -6.58
CA GLN A 26 -18.78 19.58 -6.78
C GLN A 26 -18.33 19.85 -8.22
N PRO A 27 -19.27 19.91 -9.17
CA PRO A 27 -18.93 20.09 -10.57
C PRO A 27 -18.49 21.53 -10.86
N ILE A 28 -17.36 21.65 -11.56
CA ILE A 28 -16.89 22.92 -12.11
C ILE A 28 -17.46 23.09 -13.52
N GLU A 29 -18.02 24.27 -13.82
CA GLU A 29 -18.69 24.56 -15.10
C GLU A 29 -17.71 24.63 -16.28
N LEU A 30 -16.52 25.22 -16.08
CA LEU A 30 -15.52 25.45 -17.13
C LEU A 30 -14.32 24.49 -17.01
N LYS A 31 -14.53 23.21 -17.35
CA LYS A 31 -13.46 22.20 -17.37
C LYS A 31 -12.73 22.15 -18.71
N ARG A 32 -11.41 21.99 -18.66
CA ARG A 32 -10.57 21.73 -19.85
C ARG A 32 -10.90 20.39 -20.52
N PHE A 33 -11.29 19.39 -19.73
CA PHE A 33 -11.80 18.11 -20.21
C PHE A 33 -13.23 17.92 -19.69
N HIS A 34 -14.22 18.04 -20.59
CA HIS A 34 -15.63 17.83 -20.27
C HIS A 34 -15.97 16.34 -20.33
N ALA A 35 -15.44 15.57 -19.39
CA ALA A 35 -15.75 14.17 -19.21
C ALA A 35 -16.25 13.93 -17.78
N ARG A 36 -17.24 13.04 -17.65
CA ARG A 36 -17.76 12.59 -16.36
C ARG A 36 -17.82 11.07 -16.39
N VAL A 37 -17.22 10.43 -15.40
CA VAL A 37 -17.43 9.00 -15.17
C VAL A 37 -18.83 8.84 -14.57
N LEU A 38 -19.71 8.17 -15.30
CA LEU A 38 -21.05 7.85 -14.80
C LEU A 38 -20.92 6.67 -13.84
N VAL A 39 -21.04 6.97 -12.55
CA VAL A 39 -21.04 5.98 -11.48
C VAL A 39 -22.50 5.74 -11.08
N HIS A 40 -22.99 4.51 -11.18
CA HIS A 40 -24.33 4.14 -10.70
C HIS A 40 -24.36 4.16 -9.17
N ASP A 41 -24.58 5.34 -8.61
CA ASP A 41 -24.56 5.57 -7.15
C ASP A 41 -25.58 4.68 -6.41
N LEU A 42 -26.75 4.43 -7.00
CA LEU A 42 -27.76 3.54 -6.45
C LEU A 42 -27.29 2.08 -6.38
N ALA A 43 -26.68 1.57 -7.45
CA ALA A 43 -26.16 0.21 -7.48
C ALA A 43 -25.02 0.02 -6.47
N LEU A 44 -24.13 1.01 -6.37
CA LEU A 44 -23.03 1.02 -5.40
C LEU A 44 -23.49 1.16 -3.95
N LYS A 45 -24.58 1.89 -3.68
CA LYS A 45 -25.17 1.96 -2.34
C LYS A 45 -25.77 0.63 -1.93
N VAL A 46 -26.56 0.00 -2.81
CA VAL A 46 -27.12 -1.34 -2.57
C VAL A 46 -26.01 -2.37 -2.38
N GLU A 47 -24.97 -2.33 -3.20
CA GLU A 47 -23.80 -3.19 -3.06
C GLU A 47 -23.09 -2.97 -1.70
N LYS A 48 -22.82 -1.72 -1.32
CA LYS A 48 -22.19 -1.38 -0.04
C LYS A 48 -23.06 -1.75 1.17
N GLU A 49 -24.37 -1.59 1.09
CA GLU A 49 -25.31 -2.02 2.12
C GLU A 49 -25.38 -3.55 2.22
N SER A 50 -25.14 -4.26 1.12
CA SER A 50 -25.06 -5.72 1.09
C SER A 50 -23.73 -6.29 1.58
N TYR A 51 -22.75 -5.44 1.91
CA TYR A 51 -21.48 -5.89 2.45
C TYR A 51 -21.66 -6.52 3.82
N LEU A 52 -21.27 -7.80 3.90
CA LEU A 52 -21.16 -8.50 5.16
C LEU A 52 -19.84 -8.10 5.84
N PRO A 53 -19.82 -7.99 7.18
CA PRO A 53 -18.57 -7.83 7.91
C PRO A 53 -17.63 -9.00 7.57
N ILE A 54 -16.34 -8.72 7.49
CA ILE A 54 -15.33 -9.75 7.23
C ILE A 54 -15.50 -10.84 8.30
N PRO A 55 -15.78 -12.09 7.91
CA PRO A 55 -15.98 -13.16 8.87
C PRO A 55 -14.67 -13.37 9.64
N VAL A 56 -14.77 -13.39 10.96
CA VAL A 56 -13.63 -13.70 11.82
C VAL A 56 -13.38 -15.21 11.73
N VAL A 57 -12.43 -15.61 10.89
CA VAL A 57 -12.10 -17.03 10.63
C VAL A 57 -11.51 -17.71 11.87
N LYS A 58 -10.71 -16.98 12.67
CA LYS A 58 -10.19 -17.42 13.96
C LYS A 58 -9.95 -16.20 14.84
N ALA A 59 -10.45 -16.22 16.07
CA ALA A 59 -10.06 -15.24 17.07
C ALA A 59 -8.65 -15.59 17.56
N VAL A 60 -7.67 -14.72 17.29
CA VAL A 60 -6.30 -14.91 17.78
C VAL A 60 -6.27 -14.56 19.26
N THR A 61 -5.97 -15.53 20.11
CA THR A 61 -5.84 -15.32 21.54
C THR A 61 -4.44 -14.83 21.89
N ARG A 62 -4.26 -14.28 23.10
CA ARG A 62 -2.93 -13.90 23.60
C ARG A 62 -2.00 -15.11 23.72
N GLU A 63 -2.57 -16.27 24.05
CA GLU A 63 -1.85 -17.55 24.15
C GLU A 63 -1.31 -17.96 22.78
N ASP A 64 -2.14 -17.93 21.71
CA ASP A 64 -1.69 -18.20 20.33
C ASP A 64 -0.49 -17.31 19.93
N ILE A 65 -0.46 -16.06 20.38
CA ILE A 65 0.65 -15.13 20.08
C ILE A 65 1.93 -15.53 20.83
N MET A 66 1.81 -15.89 22.11
CA MET A 66 2.96 -16.29 22.92
C MET A 66 3.54 -17.62 22.46
N ASP A 67 2.69 -18.58 22.11
CA ASP A 67 3.14 -19.88 21.59
C ASP A 67 3.91 -19.70 20.27
N ASN A 68 3.37 -18.91 19.33
CA ASN A 68 4.06 -18.60 18.08
C ASN A 68 5.39 -17.87 18.32
N TYR A 69 5.43 -16.94 19.28
CA TYR A 69 6.64 -16.21 19.61
C TYR A 69 7.76 -17.14 20.12
N GLU A 70 7.42 -18.08 20.99
CA GLU A 70 8.39 -19.05 21.52
C GLU A 70 8.83 -20.06 20.43
N ILE A 71 7.91 -20.50 19.57
CA ILE A 71 8.26 -21.34 18.40
C ILE A 71 9.25 -20.62 17.49
N ILE A 72 8.97 -19.36 17.11
CA ILE A 72 9.84 -18.59 16.22
C ILE A 72 11.23 -18.39 16.85
N LYS A 73 11.31 -18.17 18.16
CA LYS A 73 12.61 -18.09 18.84
C LYS A 73 13.40 -19.38 18.73
N GLN A 74 12.75 -20.52 18.98
CA GLN A 74 13.41 -21.81 18.90
C GLN A 74 13.86 -22.10 17.47
N ASP A 75 13.00 -21.86 16.48
CA ASP A 75 13.33 -22.04 15.07
C ASP A 75 14.54 -21.19 14.65
N VAL A 76 14.61 -19.94 15.11
CA VAL A 76 15.76 -19.06 14.83
C VAL A 76 17.04 -19.63 15.45
N GLN A 77 16.97 -20.13 16.68
CA GLN A 77 18.12 -20.75 17.35
C GLN A 77 18.58 -22.01 16.60
N ASP A 78 17.64 -22.88 16.23
CA ASP A 78 17.92 -24.11 15.50
C ASP A 78 18.54 -23.83 14.13
N ILE A 79 18.06 -22.80 13.43
CA ILE A 79 18.65 -22.34 12.16
C ILE A 79 20.08 -21.85 12.37
N VAL A 80 20.34 -21.04 13.41
CA VAL A 80 21.68 -20.55 13.72
C VAL A 80 22.63 -21.72 13.98
N ASP A 81 22.21 -22.68 14.80
CA ASP A 81 23.04 -23.83 15.16
C ASP A 81 23.30 -24.75 13.95
N ALA A 82 22.28 -25.01 13.13
CA ALA A 82 22.42 -25.79 11.89
C ALA A 82 23.38 -25.11 10.90
N VAL A 83 23.29 -23.79 10.74
CA VAL A 83 24.20 -23.02 9.87
C VAL A 83 25.62 -23.03 10.43
N LEU A 84 25.78 -22.86 11.74
CA LEU A 84 27.09 -22.89 12.39
C LEU A 84 27.76 -24.27 12.20
N GLN A 85 27.02 -25.36 12.41
CA GLN A 85 27.50 -26.72 12.13
C GLN A 85 27.88 -26.91 10.66
N SER A 86 27.05 -26.41 9.73
CA SER A 86 27.33 -26.47 8.29
C SER A 86 28.61 -25.74 7.90
N VAL A 87 28.86 -24.58 8.52
CA VAL A 87 30.08 -23.79 8.30
C VAL A 87 31.30 -24.47 8.91
N LEU A 88 31.20 -25.01 10.13
CA LEU A 88 32.29 -25.72 10.80
C LEU A 88 32.71 -26.99 10.06
N ASN A 89 31.76 -27.71 9.47
CA ASN A 89 32.03 -28.95 8.74
C ASN A 89 32.50 -28.71 7.29
N ASN A 90 32.65 -27.45 6.84
CA ASN A 90 33.06 -27.12 5.50
C ASN A 90 34.40 -26.37 5.48
N PRO A 91 35.50 -26.99 5.02
CA PRO A 91 36.83 -26.39 5.03
C PRO A 91 36.95 -25.14 4.13
N SER A 92 36.06 -24.96 3.14
CA SER A 92 36.04 -23.76 2.30
C SER A 92 35.41 -22.54 2.97
N LYS A 93 34.75 -22.69 4.12
CA LYS A 93 34.01 -21.63 4.82
C LYS A 93 34.66 -21.20 6.14
N GLU A 94 35.83 -21.73 6.49
CA GLU A 94 36.55 -21.43 7.75
C GLU A 94 36.83 -19.93 7.95
N GLY A 95 37.08 -19.19 6.86
CA GLY A 95 37.31 -17.74 6.92
C GLY A 95 36.10 -16.88 7.33
N LEU A 96 34.90 -17.47 7.44
CA LEU A 96 33.69 -16.78 7.88
C LEU A 96 33.50 -16.83 9.40
N ILE A 97 34.30 -17.61 10.13
CA ILE A 97 34.18 -17.79 11.58
C ILE A 97 35.00 -16.70 12.30
N VAL A 98 34.32 -15.69 12.85
CA VAL A 98 34.96 -14.67 13.69
C VAL A 98 34.93 -15.14 15.15
N LYS A 99 36.07 -15.57 15.69
CA LYS A 99 36.22 -15.82 17.13
C LYS A 99 36.19 -14.49 17.86
N LYS A 100 35.18 -14.29 18.70
CA LYS A 100 35.14 -13.17 19.65
C LYS A 100 36.05 -13.52 20.82
N ASN A 101 37.08 -12.70 21.08
CA ASN A 101 37.92 -12.79 22.28
C ASN A 101 37.11 -12.54 23.55
#